data_AF-A0A2J8X598-F1
#
_entry.id   AF-A0A2J8X598-F1
#
_cell.length_a   1.000
_cell.length_b   1.000
_cell.length_c   1.000
_cell.angle_alpha   90.00
_cell.angle_beta   90.00
_cell.angle_gamma   90.00
#
_symmetry.space_group_name_H-M   'P 1'
#
loop_
_entity.id
_entity.type
_entity.pdbx_description
1 polymer ?
#
loop_
_entity_poly.entity_id
_entity_poly.type
_entity_poly.pdbx_seq_one_letter_code
_entity_poly.pdbx_strand_id
1 'polypeptide(L)'
;MMLTIGDVIKQLIEAHEQGKDIDLNKVKTKTAAKYGLSAQPRLVDIIAAVPPQYRKVLVPKLKAKPIRTASGIAVVAVMCKPHRCPHISFTGNICVYCPGGPDSDFEYSTQSYTGYEPTSMRAIRARYDPFLQT
;
A
#
# COMPACT_ATOMS: atom_id res chain seq x y z
N MET A 1 -7.48 30.05 3.16
CA MET A 1 -7.00 28.68 3.44
C MET A 1 -5.80 28.64 4.39
N MET A 2 -4.79 29.52 4.28
CA MET A 2 -3.69 29.54 5.26
C MET A 2 -4.14 29.94 6.68
N LEU A 3 -5.04 30.92 6.81
CA LEU A 3 -5.57 31.36 8.10
C LEU A 3 -6.30 30.24 8.86
N THR A 4 -7.02 29.36 8.15
CA THR A 4 -7.69 28.23 8.78
C THR A 4 -6.74 27.14 9.21
N ILE A 5 -5.72 26.83 8.41
CA ILE A 5 -4.70 25.85 8.79
C ILE A 5 -3.95 26.32 10.04
N GLY A 6 -3.61 27.61 10.11
CA GLY A 6 -2.99 28.21 11.31
C GLY A 6 -3.88 28.12 12.55
N ASP A 7 -5.18 28.42 12.42
CA ASP A 7 -6.13 28.35 13.54
C ASP A 7 -6.35 26.89 14.02
N VAL A 8 -6.41 25.92 13.09
CA VAL A 8 -6.46 24.49 13.42
C VAL A 8 -5.22 24.05 14.20
N ILE A 9 -4.03 24.47 13.78
CA ILE A 9 -2.78 24.08 14.47
C ILE A 9 -2.69 24.69 15.86
N LYS A 10 -3.11 25.95 16.04
CA LYS A 10 -3.18 26.58 17.37
C LYS A 10 -4.06 25.79 18.33
N GLN A 11 -5.26 25.41 17.87
CA GLN A 11 -6.18 24.58 18.68
C GLN A 11 -5.59 23.20 19.00
N LEU A 12 -4.83 22.60 18.07
CA LEU A 12 -4.16 21.32 18.30
C LEU A 12 -3.01 21.41 19.31
N ILE A 13 -2.25 22.50 19.30
CA ILE A 13 -1.17 22.75 20.28
C ILE A 13 -1.78 22.96 21.66
N GLU A 14 -2.77 23.85 21.78
CA GLU A 14 -3.42 24.16 23.06
C GLU A 14 -4.07 22.90 23.68
N ALA A 15 -4.70 22.07 22.85
CA ALA A 15 -5.25 20.80 23.31
C ALA A 15 -4.19 19.79 23.76
N HIS A 16 -3.05 19.77 23.06
CA HIS A 16 -1.93 18.92 23.44
C HIS A 16 -1.33 19.36 24.78
N GLU A 17 -1.15 20.66 25.00
CA GLU A 17 -0.68 21.24 26.26
C GLU A 17 -1.66 20.94 27.42
N GLN A 18 -2.96 20.97 27.15
CA GLN A 18 -4.00 20.61 28.13
C GLN A 18 -4.20 19.10 28.31
N GLY A 19 -3.49 18.26 27.55
CA GLY A 19 -3.62 16.80 27.61
C GLY A 19 -4.99 16.26 27.20
N LYS A 20 -5.80 17.04 26.47
CA LYS A 20 -7.15 16.66 26.05
C LYS A 20 -7.12 15.98 24.69
N ASP A 21 -7.91 14.93 24.54
CA ASP A 21 -8.12 14.30 23.24
C ASP A 21 -9.14 15.10 22.43
N ILE A 22 -8.83 15.35 21.15
CA ILE A 22 -9.64 16.20 20.27
C ILE A 22 -9.91 15.48 18.95
N ASP A 23 -11.18 15.52 18.57
CA ASP A 23 -11.63 15.07 17.26
C ASP A 23 -11.23 16.06 16.16
N LEU A 24 -10.21 15.68 15.38
CA LEU A 24 -9.69 16.43 14.24
C LEU A 24 -10.77 16.79 13.21
N ASN A 25 -11.75 15.91 12.96
CA ASN A 25 -12.78 16.16 11.95
C ASN A 25 -13.75 17.26 12.42
N LYS A 26 -14.08 17.29 13.71
CA LYS A 26 -14.91 18.35 14.29
C LYS A 26 -14.20 19.71 14.25
N VAL A 27 -12.91 19.74 14.60
CA VAL A 27 -12.11 20.98 14.55
C VAL A 27 -12.00 21.50 13.13
N LYS A 28 -11.68 20.63 12.16
CA LYS A 28 -11.60 21.01 10.74
C LYS A 28 -12.92 21.57 10.22
N THR A 29 -14.05 20.94 10.58
CA THR A 29 -15.38 21.40 10.16
C THR A 29 -15.72 22.76 10.76
N LYS A 30 -15.55 22.92 12.09
CA LYS A 30 -15.84 24.19 12.78
C LYS A 30 -14.99 25.34 12.25
N THR A 31 -13.69 25.12 12.08
CA THR A 31 -12.78 26.14 11.59
C THR A 31 -13.00 26.43 10.10
N ALA A 32 -13.33 25.43 9.27
CA ALA A 32 -13.70 25.69 7.87
C ALA A 32 -14.97 26.55 7.76
N ALA A 33 -15.98 26.26 8.59
CA ALA A 33 -17.23 27.04 8.63
C ALA A 33 -17.00 28.49 9.11
N LYS A 34 -16.19 28.69 10.16
CA LYS A 34 -15.84 30.01 10.71
C LYS A 34 -15.22 30.95 9.66
N TYR A 35 -14.45 30.40 8.73
CA TYR A 35 -13.78 31.16 7.68
C TYR A 35 -14.44 31.02 6.29
N GLY A 36 -15.64 30.43 6.22
CA GLY A 36 -16.43 30.35 4.98
C GLY A 36 -15.79 29.55 3.84
N LEU A 37 -15.02 28.51 4.14
CA LEU A 37 -14.39 27.67 3.10
C LEU A 37 -15.39 26.70 2.48
N SER A 38 -15.34 26.58 1.15
CA SER A 38 -16.12 25.61 0.38
C SER A 38 -15.68 24.16 0.59
N ALA A 39 -14.43 23.94 1.00
CA ALA A 39 -13.86 22.62 1.23
C ALA A 39 -12.98 22.59 2.48
N GLN A 40 -12.92 21.43 3.14
CA GLN A 40 -12.06 21.24 4.30
C GLN A 40 -10.57 21.18 3.91
N PRO A 41 -9.66 21.70 4.75
CA PRO A 41 -8.23 21.57 4.50
C PRO A 41 -7.81 20.10 4.47
N ARG A 42 -6.92 19.73 3.55
CA ARG A 42 -6.41 18.34 3.48
C ARG A 42 -5.46 18.09 4.64
N LEU A 43 -5.40 16.83 5.08
CA LEU A 43 -4.54 16.44 6.20
C LEU A 43 -3.05 16.68 5.89
N VAL A 44 -2.65 16.48 4.63
CA VAL A 44 -1.29 16.80 4.13
C VAL A 44 -0.94 18.28 4.30
N ASP A 45 -1.88 19.18 4.01
CA ASP A 45 -1.67 20.63 4.13
C ASP A 45 -1.52 21.05 5.62
N ILE A 46 -2.26 20.38 6.52
CA ILE A 46 -2.14 20.58 7.97
C ILE A 46 -0.79 20.07 8.48
N ILE A 47 -0.37 18.86 8.06
CA ILE A 47 0.92 18.26 8.46
C ILE A 47 2.09 19.13 8.00
N ALA A 48 2.02 19.71 6.80
CA ALA A 48 3.07 20.56 6.25
C ALA A 48 3.25 21.88 7.04
N ALA A 49 2.16 22.40 7.61
CA ALA A 49 2.18 23.66 8.36
C ALA A 49 2.52 23.51 9.85
N VAL A 50 2.71 22.28 10.37
CA VAL A 50 3.06 22.05 11.78
C VAL A 50 4.44 22.64 12.10
N PRO A 51 4.56 23.49 13.15
CA PRO A 51 5.84 24.03 13.60
C PRO A 51 6.85 22.93 13.96
N PRO A 52 8.15 23.12 13.69
CA PRO A 52 9.18 22.10 13.91
C PRO A 52 9.27 21.63 15.37
N GLN A 53 8.96 22.51 16.33
CA GLN A 53 8.95 22.23 17.77
C GLN A 53 7.92 21.14 18.14
N TYR A 54 6.72 21.19 17.54
CA TYR A 54 5.63 20.27 17.84
C TYR A 54 5.55 19.09 16.85
N ARG A 55 6.41 19.08 15.83
CA ARG A 55 6.39 18.08 14.75
C ARG A 55 6.57 16.65 15.27
N LYS A 56 7.45 16.44 16.26
CA LYS A 56 7.68 15.11 16.86
C LYS A 56 6.46 14.53 17.56
N VAL A 57 5.58 15.38 18.08
CA VAL A 57 4.41 14.93 18.86
C VAL A 57 3.14 14.89 18.03
N LEU A 58 2.91 15.91 17.19
CA LEU A 58 1.69 16.03 16.40
C LEU A 58 1.72 15.18 15.13
N VAL A 59 2.86 15.06 14.43
CA VAL A 59 2.90 14.31 13.16
C VAL A 59 2.57 12.82 13.33
N PRO A 60 3.07 12.10 14.36
CA PRO A 60 2.69 10.70 14.57
C PRO A 60 1.19 10.51 14.82
N LYS A 61 0.55 11.47 15.51
CA LYS A 61 -0.90 11.45 15.79
C LYS A 61 -1.74 11.80 14.56
N LEU A 62 -1.22 12.66 13.69
CA LEU A 62 -1.88 13.09 12.45
C LEU A 62 -1.66 12.12 11.28
N LYS A 63 -0.63 11.27 11.32
CA LYS A 63 -0.33 10.34 10.24
C LYS A 63 -1.36 9.20 10.24
N ALA A 64 -1.98 8.97 9.09
CA ALA A 64 -2.82 7.79 8.91
C ALA A 64 -2.02 6.53 9.22
N LYS A 65 -2.63 5.58 9.94
CA LYS A 65 -2.02 4.29 10.23
C LYS A 65 -1.56 3.66 8.90
N PRO A 66 -0.33 3.14 8.80
CA PRO A 66 0.10 2.47 7.58
C PRO A 66 -0.84 1.28 7.31
N ILE A 67 -1.59 1.38 6.22
CA ILE A 67 -2.45 0.31 5.72
C ILE A 67 -1.77 -0.34 4.51
N ARG A 68 -1.83 -1.68 4.44
CA ARG A 68 -1.24 -2.42 3.32
C ARG A 68 -2.02 -2.22 2.02
N THR A 69 -3.34 -2.05 2.09
CA THR A 69 -4.21 -1.79 0.94
C THR A 69 -5.31 -0.80 1.28
N ALA A 70 -5.67 0.05 0.32
CA ALA A 70 -6.71 1.07 0.49
C ALA A 70 -8.14 0.49 0.46
N SER A 71 -8.34 -0.65 -0.22
CA SER A 71 -9.65 -1.32 -0.34
C SER A 71 -9.93 -2.36 0.74
N GLY A 72 -8.95 -2.68 1.61
CA GLY A 72 -9.05 -3.77 2.58
C GLY A 72 -8.89 -5.19 1.98
N ILE A 73 -8.77 -5.32 0.65
CA ILE A 73 -8.49 -6.60 -0.01
C ILE A 73 -6.97 -6.79 -0.10
N ALA A 74 -6.45 -7.94 0.33
CA ALA A 74 -5.06 -8.31 0.15
C ALA A 74 -4.93 -9.33 -0.98
N VAL A 75 -4.27 -8.96 -2.08
CA VAL A 75 -4.05 -9.86 -3.21
C VAL A 75 -2.83 -10.75 -2.93
N VAL A 76 -3.05 -12.06 -2.90
CA VAL A 76 -2.00 -13.07 -2.72
C VAL A 76 -1.88 -13.87 -4.02
N ALA A 77 -0.73 -13.78 -4.67
CA ALA A 77 -0.43 -14.53 -5.90
C ALA A 77 0.56 -15.65 -5.59
N VAL A 78 0.16 -16.89 -5.91
CA VAL A 78 0.95 -18.11 -5.72
C VAL A 78 1.11 -18.85 -7.05
N MET A 79 2.13 -19.69 -7.16
CA MET A 79 2.34 -20.53 -8.34
C MET A 79 2.25 -22.00 -7.96
N CYS A 80 1.62 -22.78 -8.84
CA CYS A 80 1.63 -24.24 -8.77
C CYS A 80 2.99 -24.79 -9.22
N LYS A 81 3.25 -26.06 -8.88
CA LYS A 81 4.45 -26.78 -9.31
C LYS A 81 4.64 -26.69 -10.84
N PRO A 82 5.86 -26.44 -11.34
CA PRO A 82 6.18 -26.51 -12.75
C PRO A 82 5.78 -27.87 -13.34
N HIS A 83 4.98 -27.86 -14.40
CA HIS A 83 4.52 -29.05 -15.11
C HIS A 83 4.36 -28.75 -16.60
N ARG A 84 4.42 -29.80 -17.42
CA ARG A 84 4.22 -29.69 -18.86
C ARG A 84 2.73 -29.51 -19.19
N CYS A 85 2.43 -28.75 -20.24
CA CYS A 85 1.06 -28.63 -20.72
C CYS A 85 0.50 -29.98 -21.21
N PRO A 86 -0.77 -30.30 -20.96
CA PRO A 86 -1.35 -31.61 -21.33
C PRO A 86 -1.41 -31.85 -22.83
N HIS A 87 -1.55 -30.78 -23.63
CA HIS A 87 -1.67 -30.89 -25.09
C HIS A 87 -0.40 -31.41 -25.76
N ILE A 88 0.76 -31.34 -25.10
CA ILE A 88 2.03 -31.86 -25.65
C ILE A 88 1.94 -33.35 -26.02
N SER A 89 1.07 -34.10 -25.35
CA SER A 89 0.82 -35.51 -25.64
C SER A 89 0.14 -35.76 -26.99
N PHE A 90 -0.59 -34.78 -27.52
CA PHE A 90 -1.32 -34.88 -28.79
C PHE A 90 -0.65 -34.07 -29.91
N THR A 91 -0.05 -32.92 -29.60
CA THR A 91 0.57 -32.01 -30.57
C THR A 91 2.07 -32.25 -30.75
N GLY A 92 2.70 -32.96 -29.81
CA GLY A 92 4.15 -33.20 -29.78
C GLY A 92 5.00 -32.01 -29.34
N ASN A 93 4.45 -30.79 -29.30
CA ASN A 93 5.17 -29.56 -29.01
C ASN A 93 4.35 -28.61 -28.12
N ILE A 94 5.04 -27.68 -27.45
CA ILE A 94 4.45 -26.55 -26.74
C ILE A 94 3.99 -25.43 -27.70
N CYS A 95 3.21 -24.47 -27.19
CA CYS A 95 2.81 -23.28 -27.96
C CYS A 95 4.03 -22.47 -28.41
N VAL A 96 4.04 -22.05 -29.69
CA VAL A 96 5.17 -21.33 -30.33
C VAL A 96 5.58 -20.05 -29.59
N TYR A 97 4.62 -19.35 -28.97
CA TYR A 97 4.86 -18.09 -28.26
C TYR A 97 5.10 -18.26 -26.76
N CYS A 98 5.09 -19.48 -26.22
CA CYS A 98 5.17 -19.71 -24.78
C CYS A 98 6.63 -19.72 -24.31
N PRO A 99 7.06 -18.76 -23.47
CA PRO A 99 8.40 -18.79 -22.88
C PRO A 99 8.43 -19.75 -21.69
N GLY A 100 9.63 -20.13 -21.28
CA GLY A 100 9.81 -20.82 -20.00
C GLY A 100 9.24 -22.22 -19.94
N GLY A 101 9.11 -22.71 -18.71
CA GLY A 101 8.61 -24.05 -18.41
C GLY A 101 9.70 -25.11 -18.33
N PRO A 102 9.32 -26.35 -18.01
CA PRO A 102 10.27 -27.43 -17.71
C PRO A 102 11.21 -27.81 -18.84
N ASP A 103 10.80 -27.56 -20.09
CA ASP A 103 11.54 -27.91 -21.31
C ASP A 103 12.21 -26.69 -21.95
N SER A 104 12.48 -25.64 -21.16
CA SER A 104 13.12 -24.40 -21.60
C SER A 104 14.47 -24.18 -20.92
N ASP A 105 15.25 -23.22 -21.43
CA ASP A 105 16.52 -22.81 -20.86
C ASP A 105 16.38 -22.02 -19.53
N PHE A 106 15.15 -21.67 -19.14
CA PHE A 106 14.90 -20.95 -17.88
C PHE A 106 14.93 -21.91 -16.70
N GLU A 107 15.90 -21.73 -15.80
CA GLU A 107 16.07 -22.60 -14.64
C GLU A 107 14.85 -22.58 -13.72
N TYR A 108 14.26 -23.77 -13.56
CA TYR A 108 13.19 -24.05 -12.60
C TYR A 108 11.99 -23.10 -12.68
N SER A 109 11.68 -22.61 -13.89
CA SER A 109 10.54 -21.71 -14.11
C SER A 109 9.24 -22.47 -14.39
N THR A 110 8.11 -21.85 -14.04
CA THR A 110 6.78 -22.32 -14.43
C THR A 110 6.50 -22.03 -15.90
N GLN A 111 5.62 -22.82 -16.51
CA GLN A 111 5.20 -22.61 -17.90
C GLN A 111 4.71 -21.16 -18.11
N SER A 112 5.17 -20.52 -19.19
CA SER A 112 4.89 -19.12 -19.52
C SER A 112 5.61 -18.06 -18.66
N TYR A 113 6.52 -18.45 -17.76
CA TYR A 113 7.28 -17.53 -16.90
C TYR A 113 8.79 -17.70 -17.08
N THR A 114 9.54 -16.62 -16.84
CA THR A 114 11.01 -16.62 -16.96
C THR A 114 11.72 -16.96 -15.64
N GLY A 115 11.03 -16.82 -14.50
CA GLY A 115 11.61 -17.03 -13.17
C GLY A 115 12.11 -15.73 -12.51
N TYR A 116 12.24 -14.65 -13.28
CA TYR A 116 12.71 -13.34 -12.79
C TYR A 116 11.58 -12.44 -12.28
N GLU A 117 10.32 -12.86 -12.41
CA GLU A 117 9.20 -12.09 -11.90
C GLU A 117 9.15 -12.17 -10.37
N PRO A 118 8.73 -11.10 -9.65
CA PRO A 118 8.69 -11.10 -8.19
C PRO A 118 7.89 -12.27 -7.59
N THR A 119 6.81 -12.68 -8.25
CA THR A 119 6.01 -13.83 -7.82
C THR A 119 6.71 -15.15 -8.10
N SER A 120 7.33 -15.31 -9.27
CA SER A 120 8.11 -16.50 -9.63
C SER A 120 9.30 -16.70 -8.70
N MET A 121 10.05 -15.63 -8.40
CA MET A 121 11.18 -15.70 -7.46
C MET A 121 10.75 -16.14 -6.06
N ARG A 122 9.59 -15.67 -5.57
CA ARG A 122 9.03 -16.13 -4.28
C ARG A 122 8.63 -17.60 -4.34
N ALA A 123 8.00 -18.03 -5.43
CA ALA A 123 7.58 -19.42 -5.63
C ALA A 123 8.78 -20.37 -5.69
N ILE A 124 9.82 -20.03 -6.46
CA ILE A 124 11.08 -20.79 -6.56
C ILE A 124 11.74 -20.89 -5.18
N ARG A 125 11.85 -19.77 -4.45
CA ARG A 125 12.41 -19.77 -3.08
C ARG A 125 11.65 -20.67 -2.12
N ALA A 126 10.33 -20.72 -2.25
CA ALA A 126 9.45 -21.58 -1.46
C ALA A 126 9.35 -23.02 -2.01
N ARG A 127 10.09 -23.36 -3.07
CA ARG A 127 10.01 -24.66 -3.78
C ARG A 127 8.58 -25.04 -4.18
N TYR A 128 7.77 -24.05 -4.53
CA TYR A 128 6.36 -24.21 -4.87
C TYR A 128 5.49 -24.83 -3.76
N ASP A 129 5.91 -24.76 -2.50
CA ASP A 129 5.08 -25.12 -1.36
C ASP A 129 3.93 -24.10 -1.20
N PRO A 130 2.65 -24.51 -1.20
CA PRO A 130 1.54 -23.58 -1.16
C PRO A 130 1.42 -22.84 0.18
N PHE A 131 1.81 -23.46 1.30
CA PHE A 131 1.73 -22.88 2.64
C PHE A 131 2.84 -21.84 2.86
N LEU A 132 4.02 -22.05 2.28
CA LEU A 132 5.15 -21.12 2.40
C LEU A 132 5.10 -19.93 1.42
N GLN A 133 4.23 -19.99 0.41
CA GLN A 133 4.08 -18.92 -0.60
C GLN A 133 3.08 -17.82 -0.21
N THR A 134 2.18 -18.08 0.75
CA THR A 134 1.17 -17.14 1.25
C THR A 134 1.72 -16.20 2.31
#